data_AF-A0A9X9QNG5-F1
#
_entry.id   AF-A0A9X9QNG5-F1
#
_cell.length_a   1.000
_cell.length_b   1.000
_cell.length_c   1.000
_cell.angle_alpha   90.00
_cell.angle_beta   90.00
_cell.angle_gamma   90.00
#
_symmetry.space_group_name_H-M   'P 1'
#
loop_
_entity.id
_entity.type
_entity.pdbx_description
1 polymer ?
#
loop_
_entity_poly.entity_id
_entity_poly.type
_entity_poly.pdbx_seq_one_letter_code
_entity_poly.pdbx_strand_id
1 'polypeptide(L)' 'MIFVLSAVDSSSHLKALQELSLILDDDEHIEQLIEAKNTDKIVNLISYMIEKGDESHD' A
#
# COMPACT_ATOMS: atom_id res chain seq x y z
N MET A 1 -11.28 7.01 -3.78
CA MET A 1 -10.00 6.50 -4.34
C MET A 1 -10.28 5.15 -5.00
N ILE A 2 -9.62 4.83 -6.11
CA ILE A 2 -9.79 3.55 -6.82
C ILE A 2 -8.40 2.93 -6.98
N PHE A 3 -8.25 1.67 -6.57
CA PHE A 3 -7.02 0.91 -6.80
C PHE A 3 -7.23 -0.08 -7.94
N VAL A 4 -6.27 -0.14 -8.85
CA VAL A 4 -6.24 -1.10 -9.95
C VAL A 4 -4.97 -1.93 -9.81
N LEU A 5 -5.14 -3.21 -9.52
CA LEU A 5 -4.04 -4.16 -9.38
C LEU A 5 -3.81 -4.87 -10.71
N SER A 6 -2.57 -4.87 -11.20
CA SER A 6 -2.16 -5.65 -12.36
C SER A 6 -0.81 -6.29 -12.06
N ALA A 7 -0.79 -7.61 -11.97
CA ALA A 7 0.42 -8.40 -11.71
C ALA A 7 0.56 -9.48 -12.78
N VAL A 8 1.79 -9.77 -13.19
CA VAL A 8 2.12 -10.71 -14.28
C VAL A 8 2.20 -12.17 -13.81
N ASP A 9 2.23 -12.42 -12.50
CA ASP A 9 2.31 -13.74 -11.88
C ASP A 9 1.36 -13.83 -10.66
N SER A 10 0.81 -15.03 -10.42
CA SER A 10 -0.19 -15.28 -9.38
C SER A 10 0.34 -15.10 -7.95
N SER A 11 1.64 -15.33 -7.71
CA SER A 11 2.30 -15.07 -6.42
C SER A 11 2.38 -13.56 -6.15
N SER A 12 2.83 -12.78 -7.14
CA SER A 12 2.87 -11.31 -7.05
C SER A 12 1.48 -10.71 -6.87
N HIS A 13 0.44 -11.33 -7.44
CA HIS A 13 -0.93 -10.85 -7.25
C HIS A 13 -1.39 -10.96 -5.80
N LEU A 14 -1.12 -12.10 -5.15
CA LEU A 14 -1.53 -12.33 -3.77
C LEU A 14 -0.79 -11.41 -2.80
N LYS A 15 0.53 -11.25 -3.00
CA LYS A 15 1.35 -10.33 -2.19
C LYS A 15 0.88 -8.88 -2.32
N ALA A 16 0.64 -8.42 -3.54
CA ALA A 16 0.17 -7.06 -3.77
C ALA A 16 -1.25 -6.82 -3.21
N LEU A 17 -2.11 -7.84 -3.17
CA LEU A 17 -3.42 -7.76 -2.49
C LEU A 17 -3.27 -7.63 -0.97
N GLN A 18 -2.32 -8.38 -0.39
CA GLN A 18 -2.04 -8.38 1.05
C GLN A 18 -1.46 -7.04 1.51
N GLU A 19 -0.49 -6.51 0.77
CA GLU A 19 0.08 -5.16 0.96
C GLU A 19 -1.01 -4.09 0.86
N LEU A 20 -1.91 -4.20 -0.12
CA LEU A 20 -3.01 -3.25 -0.27
C LEU A 20 -3.98 -3.32 0.92
N SER A 21 -4.27 -4.52 1.42
CA SER A 21 -5.14 -4.70 2.59
C SER A 21 -4.54 -4.03 3.82
N LEU A 22 -3.22 -4.10 4.00
CA LEU A 22 -2.49 -3.49 5.12
C LEU A 22 -2.53 -1.96 5.05
N ILE A 23 -2.46 -1.40 3.85
CA ILE A 23 -2.61 0.04 3.61
C ILE A 23 -4.05 0.51 3.89
N LEU A 24 -5.05 -0.31 3.59
CA LEU A 24 -6.47 0.04 3.72
C LEU A 24 -7.05 -0.19 5.12
N ASP A 25 -6.37 -0.96 5.97
CA ASP A 25 -6.86 -1.30 7.31
C ASP A 25 -6.72 -0.13 8.32
N ASP A 26 -5.92 0.88 7.98
CA ASP A 26 -5.69 2.07 8.81
C ASP A 26 -6.26 3.33 8.12
N ASP A 27 -7.23 3.96 8.76
CA ASP A 27 -7.86 5.20 8.28
C ASP A 27 -6.83 6.34 8.12
N GLU A 28 -5.79 6.40 8.96
CA GLU A 28 -4.73 7.42 8.88
C GLU A 28 -3.90 7.22 7.59
N HIS A 29 -3.60 5.98 7.22
CA HIS A 29 -2.90 5.68 5.98
C HIS A 29 -3.72 6.11 4.76
N ILE A 30 -5.04 5.88 4.78
CA ILE A 30 -5.94 6.31 3.71
C ILE A 30 -5.95 7.84 3.61
N GLU A 31 -6.03 8.55 4.73
CA GLU A 31 -6.08 10.00 4.74
C GLU A 31 -4.77 10.63 4.22
N GLN A 32 -3.62 10.07 4.61
CA GLN A 32 -2.30 10.47 4.09
C GLN A 32 -2.17 10.27 2.58
N LEU A 33 -2.73 9.18 2.03
CA LEU A 33 -2.75 8.93 0.59
C LEU A 33 -3.64 9.91 -0.17
N ILE A 34 -4.78 10.31 0.42
CA ILE A 34 -5.69 11.30 -0.17
C ILE A 34 -5.05 12.70 -0.18
N GLU A 35 -4.31 13.06 0.86
CA GLU A 35 -3.65 14.38 0.97
C GLU A 35 -2.38 14.52 0.12
N ALA A 36 -1.82 13.41 -0.37
CA ALA A 36 -0.61 13.41 -1.15
C ALA A 36 -0.79 14.18 -2.48
N LYS A 37 -0.08 15.30 -2.61
CA LYS A 37 -0.24 16.24 -3.75
C LYS A 37 0.46 15.80 -5.03
N ASN A 38 1.33 14.79 -4.98
CA ASN A 38 2.08 14.33 -6.13
C ASN A 38 2.36 12.82 -6.07
N THR A 39 2.65 12.25 -7.22
CA THR A 39 2.85 10.81 -7.40
C THR A 39 4.03 10.28 -6.59
N ASP A 40 5.14 11.02 -6.51
CA ASP A 40 6.32 10.60 -5.75
C ASP A 40 6.01 10.41 -4.26
N LYS A 41 5.19 11.31 -3.70
CA LYS A 41 4.76 11.22 -2.30
C LYS A 41 3.83 10.02 -2.07
N ILE A 42 2.96 9.72 -3.04
CA ILE A 42 2.10 8.52 -2.99
C ILE A 42 2.96 7.26 -2.97
N VAL A 43 3.95 7.15 -3.87
CA VAL A 43 4.84 5.99 -3.94
C VAL A 43 5.63 5.82 -2.65
N ASN A 44 6.20 6.90 -2.12
CA ASN A 44 6.95 6.85 -0.85
C ASN A 44 6.09 6.45 0.33
N LEU A 45 4.83 6.92 0.40
CA LEU A 45 3.88 6.53 1.44
C LEU A 45 3.56 5.03 1.37
N ILE A 46 3.25 4.53 0.16
CA ILE A 46 2.97 3.10 -0.05
C ILE A 46 4.17 2.24 0.37
N SER A 47 5.39 2.60 -0.06
CA SER A 47 6.61 1.86 0.32
C SER A 47 6.85 1.85 1.83
N TYR A 48 6.69 3.00 2.48
CA TYR A 48 6.85 3.11 3.94
C TYR A 48 5.81 2.25 4.69
N MET A 49 4.55 2.26 4.27
CA MET A 49 3.49 1.47 4.90
C MET A 49 3.76 -0.04 4.76
N ILE A 50 4.27 -0.46 3.61
CA ILE A 50 4.64 -1.87 3.37
C ILE A 50 5.82 -2.28 4.25
N GLU A 51 6.89 -1.47 4.33
CA GLU A 51 8.04 -1.77 5.20
C GLU A 51 7.64 -1.85 6.68
N LYS A 52 6.81 -0.91 7.16
CA LYS A 52 6.40 -0.87 8.55
C LYS A 52 5.42 -2.00 8.93
N GLY A 53 4.62 -2.46 7.98
CA GLY A 53 3.73 -3.62 8.14
C GLY A 53 4.49 -4.94 8.31
N ASP A 54 5.67 -5.07 7.71
CA ASP A 54 6.52 -6.26 7.80
C ASP A 54 7.24 -6.37 9.16
N GLU A 55 7.58 -5.24 9.80
CA GLU A 55 8.22 -5.19 11.12
C GLU A 55 7.33 -5.66 12.29
N SER A 56 6.02 -5.82 12.07
CA SER A 56 5.05 -6.27 13.08
C SER A 56 4.90 -7.80 13.15
N HIS A 57 5.69 -8.55 12.36
CA HIS A 57 5.60 -10.00 12.22
C HIS A 57 6.82 -10.81 12.69
N ASP A 58 7.78 -10.20 13.39
CA ASP A 58 8.88 -10.90 14.11
C ASP A 58 8.61 -11.07 15.62
#